data_AF-A0A972GLX3-F1
#
_entry.id   AF-A0A972GLX3-F1
#
_cell.length_a   1.000
_cell.length_b   1.000
_cell.length_c   1.000
_cell.angle_alpha   90.00
_cell.angle_beta   90.00
_cell.angle_gamma   90.00
#
_symmetry.space_group_name_H-M   'P 1'
#
loop_
_entity.id
_entity.type
_entity.pdbx_description
1 polymer ?
#
loop_
_entity_poly.entity_id
_entity_poly.type
_entity_poly.pdbx_seq_one_letter_code
_entity_poly.pdbx_strand_id
1 'polypeptide(L)' 'MDSEISVLIDDAPHYAKQFADKKIPVILFEQPYNTSVNIDLVYRASNWLEVNRRINDLEGSSR' A
#
# COMPACT_ATOMS: atom_id res chain seq x y z
N MET A 1 14.77 -18.82 4.43
CA MET A 1 13.33 -18.53 4.44
C MET A 1 13.19 -17.15 3.84
N ASP A 2 12.75 -17.08 2.60
CA ASP A 2 12.37 -15.80 2.01
C ASP A 2 11.06 -15.38 2.67
N SER A 3 11.09 -14.28 3.42
CA SER A 3 9.88 -13.67 3.97
C SER A 3 9.08 -13.06 2.82
N GLU A 4 7.94 -13.67 2.50
CA GLU A 4 7.00 -13.15 1.51
C GLU A 4 6.37 -11.85 2.04
N ILE A 5 6.43 -10.79 1.24
CA ILE A 5 5.84 -9.50 1.59
C ILE A 5 4.40 -9.48 1.07
N SER A 6 3.43 -9.48 1.99
CA SER A 6 2.01 -9.43 1.65
C SER A 6 1.49 -8.02 1.40
N VAL A 7 2.12 -7.00 1.99
CA VAL A 7 1.76 -5.58 1.83
C VAL A 7 2.97 -4.69 2.11
N LEU A 8 3.14 -3.61 1.35
CA LEU A 8 4.11 -2.55 1.63
C LEU A 8 3.39 -1.33 2.23
N ILE A 9 3.93 -0.74 3.29
CA ILE A 9 3.46 0.53 3.85
C ILE A 9 4.66 1.49 3.85
N ASP A 10 4.55 2.59 3.14
CA ASP A 10 5.65 3.55 2.94
C ASP A 10 5.07 4.96 2.70
N ASP A 11 5.78 6.03 3.02
CA ASP A 11 5.38 7.38 2.66
C ASP A 11 5.98 7.80 1.31
N ALA A 12 7.08 7.16 0.91
CA ALA A 12 7.78 7.46 -0.31
C ALA A 12 7.28 6.61 -1.50
N PRO A 13 7.01 7.22 -2.67
CA PRO A 13 6.31 6.52 -3.76
C PRO A 13 7.21 5.68 -4.67
N HIS A 14 8.52 5.68 -4.44
CA HIS A 14 9.52 5.15 -5.37
C HIS A 14 9.41 3.64 -5.59
N TYR A 15 9.00 2.88 -4.57
CA TYR A 15 8.75 1.44 -4.68
C TYR A 15 7.30 1.09 -5.00
N ALA A 16 6.36 2.05 -4.94
CA ALA A 16 4.94 1.78 -5.06
C ALA A 16 4.60 1.05 -6.37
N LYS A 17 5.15 1.53 -7.49
CA LYS A 17 4.95 0.88 -8.80
C LYS A 17 5.55 -0.53 -8.84
N GLN A 18 6.77 -0.71 -8.33
CA GLN A 18 7.47 -1.99 -8.37
C GLN A 18 6.70 -3.08 -7.61
N PHE A 19 6.13 -2.75 -6.45
CA PHE A 19 5.36 -3.69 -5.65
C PHE A 19 3.98 -3.95 -6.26
N ALA A 20 3.29 -2.91 -6.74
CA ALA A 20 2.03 -3.05 -7.45
C ALA A 20 2.14 -3.94 -8.71
N ASP A 21 3.21 -3.77 -9.50
CA ASP A 21 3.50 -4.60 -10.68
C ASP A 21 3.69 -6.09 -10.30
N LYS A 22 4.19 -6.36 -9.08
CA LYS A 22 4.33 -7.71 -8.50
C LYS A 22 3.05 -8.21 -7.81
N LYS A 23 1.92 -7.51 -7.96
CA LYS A 23 0.65 -7.81 -7.27
C LYS A 23 0.72 -7.76 -5.75
N ILE A 24 1.68 -7.02 -5.21
CA ILE A 24 1.76 -6.74 -3.77
C ILE A 24 1.10 -5.38 -3.52
N PRO A 25 0.02 -5.31 -2.73
CA PRO A 25 -0.63 -4.04 -2.40
C PRO A 25 0.32 -3.10 -1.66
N VAL A 26 0.18 -1.81 -1.92
CA VAL A 26 0.95 -0.74 -1.30
C VAL A 26 0.00 0.22 -0.62
N ILE A 27 0.26 0.57 0.63
CA ILE A 27 -0.44 1.64 1.34
C ILE A 27 0.54 2.80 1.43
N LEU A 28 0.32 3.85 0.64
CA LEU A 28 1.07 5.09 0.78
C LEU A 28 0.51 5.90 1.95
N PHE A 29 1.36 6.17 2.94
CA PHE A 29 1.05 7.15 3.96
C PHE A 29 1.02 8.53 3.31
N GLU A 30 -0.08 9.26 3.42
CA GLU A 30 -0.29 10.47 2.64
C GLU A 30 0.74 11.54 2.99
N GLN A 31 1.39 12.05 1.94
CA GLN A 31 2.31 13.18 2.02
C GLN A 31 2.09 14.08 0.81
N PRO A 32 2.32 15.40 0.90
CA PRO A 32 2.09 16.33 -0.21
C PRO A 32 2.78 15.89 -1.52
N TYR A 33 3.98 15.32 -1.39
CA TYR A 33 4.83 14.92 -2.51
C TYR A 33 4.39 13.61 -3.20
N ASN A 34 3.52 12.81 -2.58
CA ASN A 34 3.06 11.53 -3.16
C ASN A 34 1.63 11.59 -3.69
N THR A 35 0.96 12.75 -3.64
CA THR A 35 -0.45 12.94 -4.03
C THR A 35 -0.76 12.63 -5.50
N SER A 36 0.21 12.77 -6.39
CA SER A 36 0.06 12.49 -7.82
C SER A 36 0.13 11.00 -8.19
N VAL A 37 0.48 10.12 -7.24
CA VAL A 37 0.56 8.68 -7.49
C VAL A 37 -0.84 8.10 -7.66
N ASN A 38 -1.12 7.59 -8.84
CA ASN A 38 -2.36 6.92 -9.21
C ASN A 38 -2.03 5.62 -9.95
N ILE A 39 -1.93 4.53 -9.19
CA ILE A 39 -1.51 3.21 -9.67
C ILE A 39 -2.46 2.19 -9.05
N ASP A 40 -2.87 1.19 -9.83
CA ASP A 40 -3.64 0.07 -9.31
C ASP A 40 -2.92 -0.62 -8.14
N LEU A 41 -3.66 -1.08 -7.14
CA LEU A 41 -3.12 -1.68 -5.90
C LEU A 41 -2.28 -0.73 -5.02
N VAL A 42 -2.31 0.57 -5.30
CA VAL A 42 -1.78 1.60 -4.40
C VAL A 42 -2.93 2.31 -3.69
N TYR A 43 -3.01 2.09 -2.38
CA TYR A 43 -3.97 2.68 -1.47
C TYR A 43 -3.35 3.87 -0.74
N ARG A 44 -4.22 4.70 -0.14
CA ARG A 44 -3.81 5.84 0.68
C ARG A 44 -4.32 5.70 2.10
N ALA A 45 -3.53 6.20 3.03
CA ALA A 45 -3.90 6.36 4.44
C ALA A 45 -3.28 7.66 4.99
N SER A 46 -4.09 8.52 5.60
CA SER A 46 -3.63 9.76 6.24
C SER A 46 -3.14 9.56 7.68
N ASN A 47 -3.40 8.37 8.25
CA ASN A 47 -3.12 8.02 9.65
C ASN A 47 -3.15 6.50 9.87
N TRP A 48 -2.73 6.05 11.04
CA TRP A 48 -2.67 4.62 11.39
C TRP A 48 -4.03 3.92 11.50
N LEU A 49 -5.11 4.65 11.82
CA LEU A 49 -6.46 4.06 11.80
C LEU A 49 -6.86 3.68 10.37
N GLU A 50 -6.55 4.54 9.40
CA GLU A 50 -6.77 4.26 7.99
C GLU A 50 -5.86 3.13 7.48
N VAL A 51 -4.59 3.08 7.91
CA VAL A 51 -3.69 1.95 7.59
C VAL A 51 -4.31 0.63 8.04
N ASN A 52 -4.76 0.54 9.30
CA ASN A 52 -5.40 -0.66 9.84
C ASN A 52 -6.68 -1.03 9.06
N ARG A 53 -7.49 -0.04 8.68
CA ARG A 53 -8.66 -0.28 7.83
C ARG A 53 -8.24 -0.88 6.48
N ARG A 54 -7.21 -0.34 5.82
CA ARG A 54 -6.72 -0.87 4.54
C ARG A 54 -6.19 -2.30 4.67
N ILE A 55 -5.49 -2.62 5.74
CA ILE A 55 -5.03 -3.99 6.01
C ILE A 55 -6.23 -4.93 6.14
N ASN A 56 -7.23 -4.56 6.94
CA ASN A 56 -8.45 -5.36 7.10
C ASN A 56 -9.21 -5.55 5.78
N ASP A 57 -9.30 -4.50 4.94
CA ASP A 57 -9.93 -4.57 3.62
C ASP A 57 -9.20 -5.58 2.72
N LEU A 58 -7.87 -5.60 2.75
CA LEU A 58 -7.02 -6.51 1.97
C LEU A 58 -7.15 -7.97 2.45
N GLU A 59 -7.17 -8.20 3.77
CA GLU A 59 -7.38 -9.52 4.36
C GLU A 59 -8.81 -10.05 4.09
N GLY A 60 -9.81 -9.17 4.17
CA GLY A 60 -11.21 -9.51 3.91
C GLY A 60 -11.52 -9.79 2.44
N SER A 61 -10.78 -9.19 1.51
CA SER A 61 -10.91 -9.40 0.06
C SER A 61 -10.29 -10.72 -0.44
N SER A 62 -9.57 -11.44 0.43
CA SER A 62 -8.95 -12.74 0.12
C SER A 62 -9.88 -13.94 0.38
N ARG A 63 -11.20 -13.73 0.43
CA ARG A 63 -12.23 -14.77 0.59
C ARG A 63 -13.07 -14.95 -0.67
#